data_AF-A0A0S8KQ47-F1
#
_entry.id   AF-A0A0S8KQ47-F1
#
_cell.length_a   1.000
_cell.length_b   1.000
_cell.length_c   1.000
_cell.angle_alpha   90.00
_cell.angle_beta   90.00
_cell.angle_gamma   90.00
#
_symmetry.space_group_name_H-M   'P 1'
#
loop_
_entity.id
_entity.type
_entity.pdbx_description
1 polymer ?
#
loop_
_entity_poly.entity_id
_entity_poly.type
_entity_poly.pdbx_seq_one_letter_code
_entity_poly.pdbx_strand_id
1 'polypeptide(L)'
;MGNKQTRRHFLVQGSQAGISCCLLMCGGKLLAMPASVEDLPDLKELTYCGYKCSMECILYKGTRNDDEDLKKKAYEEWGMKERYGVEYEPEQIFCHGCKNAEKPQSLVVQKCTVRACAIEKEHECCIQCKELADCDEDLWMRFPQFREKVLEMQAAYFKG
;
A
#
# COMPACT_ATOMS: atom_id res chain seq x y z
N MET A 1 -5.16 12.37 45.66
CA MET A 1 -3.75 12.08 46.01
C MET A 1 -3.10 11.38 44.84
N GLY A 2 -2.32 12.12 44.04
CA GLY A 2 -1.50 11.54 42.99
C GLY A 2 -0.18 11.02 43.56
N ASN A 3 0.46 10.09 42.84
CA ASN A 3 1.90 10.20 42.71
C ASN A 3 2.36 9.55 41.40
N LYS A 4 2.87 10.41 40.50
CA LYS A 4 3.61 10.03 39.30
C LYS A 4 5.00 9.59 39.75
N GLN A 5 5.40 8.35 39.50
CA GLN A 5 6.80 7.98 39.63
C GLN A 5 7.47 7.99 38.25
N THR A 6 8.38 8.95 38.15
CA THR A 6 9.04 9.47 36.95
C THR A 6 10.19 8.55 36.54
N ARG A 7 10.40 8.37 35.23
CA ARG A 7 11.42 7.56 34.53
C ARG A 7 12.89 7.94 34.79
N ARG A 8 13.23 8.52 35.94
CA ARG A 8 14.58 9.02 36.26
C ARG A 8 15.40 8.14 37.21
N HIS A 9 14.90 6.97 37.60
CA HIS A 9 15.60 6.06 38.52
C HIS A 9 16.17 4.79 37.84
N PHE A 10 16.56 4.89 36.56
CA PHE A 10 17.31 3.81 35.88
C PHE A 10 18.65 4.27 35.30
N LEU A 11 19.00 5.55 35.45
CA LEU A 11 20.27 6.10 34.90
C LEU A 11 21.39 6.28 35.94
N VAL A 12 21.23 5.81 37.18
CA VAL A 12 22.23 6.00 38.26
C VAL A 12 22.57 4.70 39.00
N GLN A 13 22.52 3.54 38.32
CA GLN A 13 23.03 2.27 38.87
C GLN A 13 23.81 1.42 37.83
N GLY A 14 24.53 2.08 36.92
CA GLY A 14 25.41 1.40 35.96
C GLY A 14 26.84 1.92 35.91
N SER A 15 27.22 2.84 36.80
CA SER A 15 28.53 3.47 36.81
C SER A 15 29.30 3.13 38.09
N GLN A 16 29.71 1.86 38.24
CA GLN A 16 30.82 1.46 39.11
C GLN A 16 31.13 -0.05 38.94
N ALA A 17 31.76 -0.40 37.83
CA ALA A 17 32.63 -1.57 37.71
C ALA A 17 33.41 -1.44 36.39
N GLY A 18 34.33 -0.47 36.35
CA GLY A 18 35.32 -0.43 35.29
C GLY A 18 36.32 -1.58 35.43
N ILE A 19 36.76 -2.09 34.27
CA ILE A 19 38.05 -2.77 34.05
C ILE A 19 38.14 -4.19 34.65
N SER A 20 37.59 -5.17 33.93
CA SER A 20 38.31 -6.40 33.64
C SER A 20 37.66 -7.12 32.46
N CYS A 21 38.49 -7.69 31.59
CA CYS A 21 38.12 -8.54 30.45
C CYS A 21 37.84 -7.84 29.11
N CYS A 22 38.84 -7.12 28.61
CA CYS A 22 39.07 -6.86 27.17
C CYS A 22 39.36 -8.14 26.32
N LEU A 23 38.90 -9.34 26.68
CA LEU A 23 39.35 -10.58 26.03
C LEU A 23 38.28 -11.66 25.78
N LEU A 24 37.08 -11.28 25.32
CA LEU A 24 36.16 -12.21 24.64
C LEU A 24 35.56 -11.60 23.37
N MET A 25 36.41 -10.94 22.59
CA MET A 25 36.16 -10.53 21.20
C MET A 25 36.54 -11.68 20.25
N CYS A 26 35.90 -12.84 20.34
CA CYS A 26 36.01 -13.90 19.33
C CYS A 26 34.87 -14.92 19.48
N GLY A 27 34.03 -15.05 18.47
CA GLY A 27 33.31 -16.31 18.21
C GLY A 27 31.81 -16.38 18.47
N GLY A 28 31.12 -15.26 18.68
CA GLY A 28 29.66 -15.25 18.61
C GLY A 28 29.21 -15.10 17.16
N LYS A 29 29.00 -16.20 16.42
CA LYS A 29 28.15 -16.14 15.23
C LYS A 29 26.81 -15.58 15.70
N LEU A 30 26.54 -14.32 15.37
CA LEU A 30 25.20 -13.74 15.36
C LEU A 30 24.37 -14.66 14.47
N LEU A 31 23.65 -15.59 15.11
CA LEU A 31 22.56 -16.28 14.48
C LEU A 31 21.56 -15.18 14.13
N ALA A 32 21.54 -14.79 12.86
CA ALA A 32 20.44 -14.04 12.31
C ALA A 32 19.18 -14.83 12.69
N MET A 33 18.38 -14.27 13.60
CA MET A 33 17.04 -14.79 13.86
C MET A 33 16.34 -14.81 12.50
N PRO A 34 15.67 -15.91 12.11
CA PRO A 34 14.88 -15.91 10.89
C PRO A 34 13.93 -14.72 10.96
N ALA A 35 13.87 -13.96 9.87
CA ALA A 35 12.94 -12.84 9.73
C ALA A 35 11.56 -13.31 10.24
N SER A 36 11.05 -12.65 11.27
CA SER A 36 9.76 -12.96 11.83
C SER A 36 8.71 -12.88 10.72
N VAL A 37 7.67 -13.70 10.84
CA VAL A 37 6.55 -13.88 9.89
C VAL A 37 5.68 -12.61 9.76
N GLU A 38 6.22 -11.43 10.10
CA GLU A 38 5.48 -10.21 10.40
C GLU A 38 5.33 -9.26 9.21
N ASP A 39 5.94 -9.56 8.05
CA ASP A 39 5.99 -8.64 6.89
C ASP A 39 5.29 -9.15 5.61
N LEU A 40 4.53 -10.24 5.66
CA LEU A 40 3.79 -10.70 4.48
C LEU A 40 2.57 -9.78 4.19
N PRO A 41 2.35 -9.39 2.93
CA PRO A 41 1.24 -8.50 2.57
C PRO A 41 -0.12 -9.17 2.76
N ASP A 42 -1.01 -8.56 3.55
CA ASP A 42 -2.42 -8.98 3.65
C ASP A 42 -3.19 -8.56 2.38
N LEU A 43 -3.57 -9.56 1.57
CA LEU A 43 -4.29 -9.36 0.31
C LEU A 43 -5.62 -8.62 0.48
N LYS A 44 -6.27 -8.76 1.64
CA LYS A 44 -7.56 -8.11 1.92
C LYS A 44 -7.42 -6.61 2.12
N GLU A 45 -6.28 -6.15 2.64
CA GLU A 45 -6.02 -4.73 2.83
C GLU A 45 -5.56 -4.02 1.55
N LEU A 46 -5.19 -4.78 0.51
CA LEU A 46 -4.73 -4.26 -0.77
C LEU A 46 -5.88 -4.08 -1.77
N THR A 47 -5.71 -3.16 -2.70
CA THR A 47 -6.53 -3.09 -3.92
C THR A 47 -6.16 -4.24 -4.87
N TYR A 48 -6.96 -4.45 -5.93
CA TYR A 48 -6.63 -5.43 -6.96
C TYR A 48 -5.25 -5.23 -7.57
N CYS A 49 -4.76 -3.99 -7.71
CA CYS A 49 -3.43 -3.71 -8.25
C CYS A 49 -2.31 -3.77 -7.20
N GLY A 50 -2.57 -4.10 -5.93
CA GLY A 50 -1.53 -4.18 -4.89
C GLY A 50 -1.16 -2.86 -4.22
N TYR A 51 -2.02 -1.84 -4.33
CA TYR A 51 -1.85 -0.59 -3.59
C TYR A 51 -2.71 -0.59 -2.32
N LYS A 52 -2.22 0.01 -1.23
CA LYS A 52 -3.05 0.29 -0.05
C LYS A 52 -3.70 1.65 -0.19
N CYS A 53 -5.03 1.69 -0.33
CA CYS A 53 -5.77 2.95 -0.49
C CYS A 53 -5.45 3.93 0.64
N SER A 54 -5.10 5.18 0.28
CA SER A 54 -4.89 6.27 1.24
C SER A 54 -6.19 7.03 1.49
N MET A 55 -6.44 7.36 2.75
CA MET A 55 -7.52 8.27 3.16
C MET A 55 -7.35 9.69 2.61
N GLU A 56 -6.13 10.04 2.18
CA GLU A 56 -5.81 11.34 1.58
C GLU A 56 -6.00 11.40 0.06
N CYS A 57 -6.49 10.31 -0.56
CA CYS A 57 -6.79 10.30 -1.99
C CYS A 57 -7.80 11.41 -2.34
N ILE A 58 -7.42 12.30 -3.26
CA ILE A 58 -8.20 13.47 -3.64
C ILE A 58 -9.62 13.12 -4.11
N LEU A 59 -9.77 12.08 -4.94
CA LEU A 59 -11.07 11.65 -5.46
C LEU A 59 -11.95 11.03 -4.35
N TYR A 60 -11.33 10.28 -3.45
CA TYR A 60 -12.04 9.70 -2.31
C TYR A 60 -12.53 10.79 -1.34
N LYS A 61 -11.68 11.78 -1.03
CA LYS A 61 -12.06 12.96 -0.24
C LYS A 61 -13.17 13.75 -0.91
N GLY A 62 -13.03 14.02 -2.21
CA GLY A 62 -14.07 14.68 -3.02
C GLY A 62 -15.42 13.95 -2.96
N THR A 63 -15.39 12.62 -3.05
CA THR A 63 -16.61 11.80 -2.93
C THR A 63 -17.21 11.86 -1.53
N ARG A 64 -16.37 11.74 -0.50
CA ARG A 64 -16.82 11.67 0.90
C ARG A 64 -17.37 12.98 1.44
N ASN A 65 -16.82 14.10 0.98
CA ASN A 65 -17.20 15.44 1.41
C ASN A 65 -18.18 16.11 0.45
N ASP A 66 -18.58 15.40 -0.61
CA ASP A 66 -19.32 15.94 -1.76
C ASP A 66 -18.71 17.24 -2.31
N ASP A 67 -17.39 17.24 -2.43
CA ASP A 67 -16.59 18.39 -2.85
C ASP A 67 -16.27 18.27 -4.34
N GLU A 68 -16.98 19.07 -5.14
CA GLU A 68 -16.85 19.09 -6.60
C GLU A 68 -15.49 19.60 -7.07
N ASP A 69 -14.88 20.54 -6.37
CA ASP A 69 -13.57 21.09 -6.72
C ASP A 69 -12.49 20.00 -6.62
N LEU A 70 -12.55 19.16 -5.58
CA LEU A 70 -11.67 18.00 -5.45
C LEU A 70 -11.92 16.93 -6.52
N LYS A 71 -13.19 16.69 -6.90
CA LYS A 71 -13.54 15.76 -7.98
C LYS A 71 -12.99 16.25 -9.32
N LYS A 72 -13.19 17.53 -9.64
CA LYS A 72 -12.67 18.17 -10.84
C LYS A 72 -11.15 18.17 -10.90
N LYS A 73 -10.49 18.50 -9.79
CA LYS A 73 -9.04 18.42 -9.67
C LYS A 73 -8.52 17.00 -9.94
N ALA A 74 -9.17 15.98 -9.40
CA ALA A 74 -8.80 14.59 -9.68
C ALA A 74 -9.00 14.21 -11.15
N TYR A 75 -10.09 14.65 -11.76
CA TYR A 75 -10.36 14.44 -13.18
C TYR A 75 -9.25 15.02 -14.07
N GLU A 76 -8.81 16.25 -13.78
CA GLU A 76 -7.74 16.94 -14.49
C GLU A 76 -6.37 16.29 -14.24
N GLU A 77 -5.97 16.10 -12.97
CA GLU A 77 -4.66 15.54 -12.62
C GLU A 77 -4.46 14.11 -13.14
N TRP A 78 -5.54 13.33 -13.25
CA TRP A 78 -5.45 11.94 -13.72
C TRP A 78 -5.67 11.82 -15.24
N GLY A 79 -5.85 12.95 -15.95
CA GLY A 79 -6.05 13.00 -17.40
C GLY A 79 -7.23 12.14 -17.86
N MET A 80 -8.34 12.19 -17.12
CA MET A 80 -9.48 11.29 -17.37
C MET A 80 -10.14 11.55 -18.73
N LYS A 81 -10.09 12.80 -19.21
CA LYS A 81 -10.57 13.16 -20.56
C LYS A 81 -9.81 12.40 -21.62
N GLU A 82 -8.48 12.46 -21.59
CA GLU A 82 -7.60 11.82 -22.57
C GLU A 82 -7.61 10.30 -22.41
N ARG A 83 -7.71 9.79 -21.17
CA ARG A 83 -7.71 8.35 -20.89
C ARG A 83 -9.00 7.65 -21.27
N TYR A 84 -10.14 8.30 -21.04
CA TYR A 84 -11.46 7.65 -21.18
C TYR A 84 -12.32 8.27 -22.28
N GLY A 85 -11.93 9.41 -22.85
CA GLY A 85 -12.68 10.10 -23.91
C GLY A 85 -14.01 10.66 -23.42
N VAL A 86 -14.11 11.02 -22.15
CA VAL A 86 -15.34 11.57 -21.54
C VAL A 86 -15.12 13.02 -21.13
N GLU A 87 -16.19 13.82 -21.12
CA GLU A 87 -16.17 15.13 -20.50
C GLU A 87 -16.41 15.03 -18.99
N TYR A 88 -16.14 16.13 -18.27
CA TYR A 88 -16.32 16.16 -16.82
C TYR A 88 -17.81 16.18 -16.46
N GLU A 89 -18.26 15.12 -15.78
CA GLU A 89 -19.61 14.96 -15.24
C GLU A 89 -19.49 14.59 -13.75
N PRO A 90 -19.81 15.49 -12.80
CA PRO A 90 -19.60 15.28 -11.36
C PRO A 90 -20.16 13.95 -10.83
N GLU A 91 -21.28 13.50 -11.36
CA GLU A 91 -21.98 12.27 -10.97
C GLU A 91 -21.22 11.00 -11.38
N GLN A 92 -20.30 11.09 -12.36
CA GLN A 92 -19.46 9.97 -12.79
C GLN A 92 -18.08 9.97 -12.11
N ILE A 93 -17.66 11.12 -11.57
CA ILE A 93 -16.34 11.32 -10.96
C ILE A 93 -16.45 11.15 -9.44
N PHE A 94 -16.44 9.89 -9.01
CA PHE A 94 -16.45 9.52 -7.59
C PHE A 94 -15.56 8.30 -7.31
N CYS A 95 -15.42 7.88 -6.05
CA CYS A 95 -14.72 6.66 -5.68
C CYS A 95 -15.20 6.13 -4.32
N HIS A 96 -15.56 4.83 -4.29
CA HIS A 96 -15.92 4.10 -3.06
C HIS A 96 -14.98 2.92 -2.78
N GLY A 97 -13.84 2.86 -3.48
CA GLY A 97 -12.89 1.75 -3.42
C GLY A 97 -13.18 0.65 -4.44
N CYS A 98 -12.13 0.10 -5.04
CA CYS A 98 -12.26 -0.85 -6.16
C CYS A 98 -12.83 -2.22 -5.78
N LYS A 99 -12.72 -2.61 -4.50
CA LYS A 99 -13.25 -3.87 -3.95
C LYS A 99 -14.64 -3.74 -3.31
N ASN A 100 -15.24 -2.54 -3.34
CA ASN A 100 -16.54 -2.31 -2.72
C ASN A 100 -17.68 -2.71 -3.67
N ALA A 101 -18.22 -3.92 -3.48
CA ALA A 101 -19.29 -4.45 -4.31
C ALA A 101 -20.68 -3.87 -3.99
N GLU A 102 -20.87 -3.27 -2.82
CA GLU A 102 -22.15 -2.71 -2.36
C GLU A 102 -22.40 -1.28 -2.84
N LYS A 103 -21.38 -0.65 -3.44
CA LYS A 103 -21.43 0.73 -3.91
C LYS A 103 -21.36 0.79 -5.43
N PRO A 104 -21.95 1.85 -6.04
CA PRO A 104 -21.80 2.05 -7.48
C PRO A 104 -20.32 2.13 -7.84
N GLN A 105 -19.98 1.61 -9.01
CA GLN A 105 -18.62 1.69 -9.54
C GLN A 105 -18.46 3.05 -10.23
N SER A 106 -17.37 3.75 -9.96
CA SER A 106 -17.06 4.98 -10.66
C SER A 106 -16.46 4.73 -12.05
N LEU A 107 -16.37 5.77 -12.86
CA LEU A 107 -15.76 5.70 -14.19
C LEU A 107 -14.39 5.01 -14.17
N VAL A 108 -13.51 5.40 -13.26
CA VAL A 108 -12.15 4.84 -13.13
C VAL A 108 -12.19 3.35 -12.79
N VAL A 109 -13.11 2.93 -11.92
CA VAL A 109 -13.24 1.53 -11.50
C VAL A 109 -13.81 0.67 -12.63
N GLN A 110 -14.81 1.19 -13.35
CA GLN A 110 -15.43 0.49 -14.48
C GLN A 110 -14.47 0.32 -15.66
N LYS A 111 -13.61 1.31 -15.91
CA LYS A 111 -12.65 1.31 -17.04
C LYS A 111 -11.29 0.69 -16.68
N CYS A 112 -11.08 0.24 -15.45
CA CYS A 112 -9.80 -0.33 -15.02
C CYS A 112 -9.63 -1.77 -15.52
N THR A 113 -8.76 -1.96 -16.52
CA THR A 113 -8.50 -3.26 -17.13
C THR A 113 -7.82 -4.24 -16.16
N VAL A 114 -6.86 -3.75 -15.35
CA VAL A 114 -6.22 -4.54 -14.27
C VAL A 114 -7.24 -5.12 -13.29
N ARG A 115 -8.26 -4.34 -12.91
CA ARG A 115 -9.32 -4.80 -12.01
C ARG A 115 -10.16 -5.89 -12.67
N ALA A 116 -10.58 -5.67 -13.92
CA ALA A 116 -11.37 -6.65 -14.65
C ALA A 116 -10.61 -7.99 -14.80
N CYS A 117 -9.34 -7.92 -15.19
CA CYS A 117 -8.44 -9.07 -15.31
C CYS A 117 -8.26 -9.82 -13.97
N ALA A 118 -8.05 -9.11 -12.86
CA ALA A 118 -7.93 -9.74 -11.54
C ALA A 118 -9.22 -10.46 -11.12
N ILE A 119 -10.39 -9.87 -11.39
CA ILE A 119 -11.68 -10.51 -11.10
C ILE A 119 -11.89 -11.76 -11.97
N GLU A 120 -11.59 -11.68 -13.26
CA GLU A 120 -11.72 -12.80 -14.20
C GLU A 120 -10.79 -13.97 -13.82
N LYS A 121 -9.57 -13.68 -13.37
CA LYS A 121 -8.60 -14.67 -12.88
C LYS A 121 -8.86 -15.11 -11.43
N GLU A 122 -9.94 -14.65 -10.80
CA GLU A 122 -10.27 -14.93 -9.39
C GLU A 122 -9.12 -14.57 -8.42
N HIS A 123 -8.40 -13.49 -8.71
CA HIS A 123 -7.34 -12.96 -7.86
C HIS A 123 -7.87 -11.83 -6.96
N GLU A 124 -7.53 -11.90 -5.68
CA GLU A 124 -7.76 -10.81 -4.73
C GLU A 124 -6.78 -9.65 -4.96
N CYS A 125 -5.59 -9.94 -5.50
CA CYS A 125 -4.56 -8.96 -5.81
C CYS A 125 -3.64 -9.48 -6.92
N CYS A 126 -3.17 -8.59 -7.80
CA CYS A 126 -2.24 -8.91 -8.88
C CYS A 126 -0.93 -9.53 -8.39
N ILE A 127 -0.55 -9.38 -7.12
CA ILE A 127 0.63 -10.06 -6.57
C ILE A 127 0.50 -11.58 -6.58
N GLN A 128 -0.72 -12.13 -6.67
CA GLN A 128 -0.96 -13.57 -6.86
C GLN A 128 -0.67 -14.04 -8.29
N CYS A 129 -0.64 -13.13 -9.27
CA CYS A 129 -0.49 -13.44 -10.68
C CYS A 129 0.99 -13.65 -11.05
N LYS A 130 1.39 -14.89 -11.34
CA LYS A 130 2.78 -15.22 -11.73
C LYS A 130 3.26 -14.55 -13.02
N GLU A 131 2.33 -14.07 -13.84
CA GLU A 131 2.59 -13.41 -15.12
C GLU A 131 2.73 -11.87 -14.98
N LEU A 132 2.66 -11.32 -13.76
CA LEU A 132 2.71 -9.86 -13.54
C LEU A 132 3.97 -9.20 -14.13
N ALA A 133 5.10 -9.91 -14.15
CA ALA A 133 6.37 -9.44 -14.71
C ALA A 133 6.32 -9.19 -16.22
N ASP A 134 5.38 -9.82 -16.94
CA ASP A 134 5.20 -9.70 -18.40
C ASP A 134 3.84 -9.06 -18.76
N CYS A 135 3.01 -8.72 -17.77
CA CYS A 135 1.70 -8.09 -17.95
C CYS A 135 1.78 -6.67 -18.56
N ASP A 136 0.94 -6.41 -19.55
CA ASP A 136 0.93 -5.21 -20.40
C ASP A 136 -0.33 -4.33 -20.26
N GLU A 137 -1.15 -4.59 -19.24
CA GLU A 137 -2.33 -3.78 -18.92
C GLU A 137 -1.99 -2.27 -18.76
N ASP A 138 -2.91 -1.37 -19.15
CA ASP A 138 -2.66 0.11 -19.24
C ASP A 138 -2.00 0.68 -17.99
N LEU A 139 -2.41 0.21 -16.81
CA LEU A 139 -1.87 0.68 -15.54
C LEU A 139 -0.35 0.49 -15.43
N TRP A 140 0.16 -0.66 -15.88
CA TRP A 140 1.57 -1.03 -15.77
C TRP A 140 2.43 -0.29 -16.78
N MET A 141 1.88 -0.05 -17.97
CA MET A 141 2.54 0.72 -19.02
C MET A 141 2.62 2.22 -18.66
N ARG A 142 1.59 2.75 -18.00
CA ARG A 142 1.53 4.16 -17.60
C ARG A 142 2.31 4.48 -16.34
N PHE A 143 2.36 3.55 -15.39
CA PHE A 143 3.02 3.73 -14.10
C PHE A 143 4.07 2.64 -13.85
N PRO A 144 5.18 2.62 -14.61
CA PRO A 144 6.19 1.57 -14.49
C PRO A 144 6.84 1.52 -13.10
N GLN A 145 7.05 2.66 -12.44
CA GLN A 145 7.60 2.69 -11.09
C GLN A 145 6.63 2.09 -10.06
N PHE A 146 5.32 2.24 -10.27
CA PHE A 146 4.32 1.58 -9.43
C PHE A 146 4.38 0.06 -9.64
N ARG A 147 4.47 -0.39 -10.90
CA ARG A 147 4.64 -1.81 -11.23
C ARG A 147 5.86 -2.43 -10.55
N GLU A 148 7.01 -1.75 -10.56
CA GLU A 148 8.23 -2.21 -9.87
C GLU A 148 7.97 -2.48 -8.38
N LYS A 149 7.24 -1.59 -7.69
CA LYS A 149 6.88 -1.77 -6.29
C LYS A 149 5.91 -2.92 -6.04
N VAL A 150 4.97 -3.16 -6.96
CA VAL A 150 4.08 -4.32 -6.88
C VAL A 150 4.87 -5.62 -7.12
N LEU A 151 5.87 -5.63 -8.01
CA LEU A 151 6.75 -6.78 -8.23
C LEU A 151 7.65 -7.08 -7.02
N GLU A 152 8.18 -6.05 -6.35
CA GLU A 152 8.90 -6.20 -5.07
C GLU A 152 7.98 -6.86 -4.02
N MET A 153 6.75 -6.38 -3.90
CA MET A 153 5.74 -6.93 -2.99
C MET A 153 5.35 -8.38 -3.34
N GLN A 154 5.21 -8.68 -4.62
CA GLN A 154 4.95 -10.04 -5.11
C GLN A 154 6.10 -11.00 -4.78
N ALA A 155 7.35 -10.55 -4.93
CA ALA A 155 8.50 -11.37 -4.57
C ALA A 155 8.53 -11.68 -3.06
N ALA A 156 8.08 -10.76 -2.20
CA ALA A 156 7.89 -11.04 -0.78
C ALA A 156 6.74 -12.03 -0.53
N TYR A 157 5.60 -11.85 -1.22
CA TYR A 157 4.44 -12.74 -1.13
C TYR A 157 4.78 -14.21 -1.45
N PHE A 158 5.56 -14.48 -2.49
CA PHE A 158 5.95 -15.85 -2.85
C PHE A 158 7.09 -16.46 -2.02
N LYS A 159 7.79 -15.65 -1.21
CA LYS A 159 8.82 -16.14 -0.28
C LYS A 159 8.26 -16.62 1.05
N GLY A 160 7.02 -16.25 1.37
CA GLY A 160 6.30 -16.61 2.59
C GLY A 160 5.91 -18.07 2.64
#